data_AF-A0A537UJD2-F1
#
_entry.id   AF-A0A537UJD2-F1
#
_cell.length_a   1.000
_cell.length_b   1.000
_cell.length_c   1.000
_cell.angle_alpha   90.00
_cell.angle_beta   90.00
_cell.angle_gamma   90.00
#
_symmetry.space_group_name_H-M   'P 1'
#
loop_
_entity.id
_entity.type
_entity.pdbx_description
1 polymer ?
#
loop_
_entity_poly.entity_id
_entity_poly.type
_entity_poly.pdbx_seq_one_letter_code
_entity_poly.pdbx_strand_id
1 'polypeptide(L)'
;MSRVFRSFFIVLGIFASLTTIAQAEETADPGALAAITAARMGDWPQAYAKAGQATDGGLALKIARWLDYSRPTSGGRFAELAAFIDQNPDWPLHKKLLRRAEEALTGE
;
A
#
# COMPACT_ATOMS: atom_id res chain seq x y z
N MET A 1 31.38 24.00 22.34
CA MET A 1 30.30 24.93 22.75
C MET A 1 29.33 25.04 21.57
N SER A 2 28.49 24.02 21.33
CA SER A 2 27.78 23.89 20.02
C SER A 2 26.38 23.30 20.15
N ARG A 3 25.81 23.30 21.37
CA ARG A 3 24.53 22.65 21.68
C ARG A 3 23.29 23.56 21.64
N VAL A 4 23.44 24.82 21.19
CA VAL A 4 22.36 25.83 21.30
C VAL A 4 21.66 26.14 19.98
N PHE A 5 22.13 25.61 18.84
CA PHE A 5 21.54 25.92 17.52
C PHE A 5 20.48 24.91 17.05
N ARG A 6 20.19 23.87 17.84
CA ARG A 6 19.26 22.78 17.48
C ARG A 6 17.93 22.85 18.24
N SER A 7 17.52 24.04 18.64
CA SER A 7 16.28 24.23 19.41
C SER A 7 15.34 25.29 18.83
N PHE A 8 15.71 25.97 17.73
CA PHE A 8 14.92 27.05 17.13
C PHE A 8 14.05 26.63 15.93
N PHE A 9 14.10 25.37 15.50
CA PHE A 9 13.33 24.83 14.36
C PHE A 9 12.10 23.98 14.77
N ILE A 10 11.68 24.03 16.04
CA ILE A 10 10.58 23.18 16.55
C ILE A 10 9.26 23.96 16.76
N VAL A 11 9.25 25.29 16.65
CA VAL A 11 8.06 26.09 17.02
C VAL A 11 7.27 26.67 15.81
N LEU A 12 7.79 26.60 14.57
CA LEU A 12 7.10 27.11 13.37
C LEU A 12 6.52 26.00 12.45
N GLY A 13 6.65 24.72 12.81
CA GLY A 13 6.18 23.59 11.99
C GLY A 13 4.78 23.06 12.32
N ILE A 14 4.10 23.64 13.32
CA ILE A 14 2.83 23.10 13.85
C ILE A 14 1.61 23.73 13.17
N PHE A 15 1.74 24.92 12.56
CA PHE A 15 0.58 25.63 11.98
C PHE A 15 0.28 25.32 10.51
N ALA A 16 1.22 24.77 9.74
CA ALA A 16 1.00 24.44 8.32
C ALA A 16 0.40 23.05 8.08
N SER A 17 0.27 22.21 9.12
CA SER A 17 -0.16 20.82 8.97
C SER A 17 -1.68 20.61 9.08
N LEU A 18 -2.45 21.62 9.51
CA LEU A 18 -3.89 21.49 9.70
C LEU A 18 -4.69 21.54 8.38
N THR A 19 -4.16 22.13 7.31
CA THR A 19 -4.86 22.20 6.01
C THR A 19 -4.67 20.94 5.15
N THR A 20 -3.65 20.12 5.40
CA THR A 20 -3.34 18.94 4.58
C THR A 20 -4.31 17.78 4.79
N ILE A 21 -4.88 17.63 6.00
CA ILE A 21 -5.75 16.48 6.32
C ILE A 21 -7.10 16.57 5.60
N ALA A 22 -7.64 17.78 5.39
CA ALA A 22 -8.94 17.99 4.76
C ALA A 22 -8.94 17.70 3.24
N GLN A 23 -7.83 17.96 2.54
CA GLN A 23 -7.74 17.72 1.09
C GLN A 23 -7.56 16.24 0.71
N ALA A 24 -7.12 15.41 1.67
CA ALA A 24 -6.98 13.97 1.45
C ALA A 24 -8.34 13.27 1.31
N GLU A 25 -9.39 13.79 1.94
CA GLU A 25 -10.74 13.23 1.85
C GLU A 25 -11.44 13.64 0.55
N GLU A 26 -11.18 14.86 0.05
CA GLU A 26 -11.76 15.39 -1.20
C GLU A 26 -11.20 14.70 -2.46
N THR A 27 -9.99 14.15 -2.38
CA THR A 27 -9.29 13.50 -3.52
C THR A 27 -9.33 11.97 -3.49
N ALA A 28 -9.97 11.38 -2.48
CA ALA A 28 -10.01 9.92 -2.34
C ALA A 28 -10.95 9.30 -3.39
N ASP A 29 -10.38 8.47 -4.26
CA ASP A 29 -11.14 7.74 -5.27
C ASP A 29 -12.09 6.72 -4.61
N PRO A 30 -13.42 6.89 -4.75
CA PRO A 30 -14.40 5.98 -4.15
C PRO A 30 -14.21 4.52 -4.60
N GLY A 31 -13.74 4.29 -5.83
CA GLY A 31 -13.47 2.95 -6.34
C GLY A 31 -12.28 2.29 -5.64
N ALA A 32 -11.21 3.04 -5.40
CA ALA A 32 -10.05 2.57 -4.66
C ALA A 32 -10.40 2.26 -3.19
N LEU A 33 -11.20 3.13 -2.55
CA LEU A 33 -11.70 2.90 -1.19
C LEU A 33 -12.59 1.65 -1.12
N ALA A 34 -13.48 1.45 -2.08
CA ALA A 34 -14.32 0.26 -2.16
C ALA A 34 -13.48 -1.02 -2.33
N ALA A 35 -12.43 -0.98 -3.15
CA ALA A 35 -11.51 -2.09 -3.34
C ALA A 35 -10.78 -2.49 -2.04
N ILE A 36 -10.25 -1.50 -1.33
CA ILE A 36 -9.57 -1.71 -0.03
C ILE A 36 -10.56 -2.26 1.00
N THR A 37 -11.79 -1.77 1.01
CA THR A 37 -12.85 -2.23 1.91
C THR A 37 -13.18 -3.70 1.65
N ALA A 38 -13.40 -4.09 0.38
CA ALA A 38 -13.64 -5.49 0.01
C ALA A 38 -12.45 -6.39 0.39
N ALA A 39 -11.21 -5.96 0.14
CA ALA A 39 -10.00 -6.68 0.54
C ALA A 39 -9.93 -6.91 2.05
N ARG A 40 -10.29 -5.89 2.86
CA ARG A 40 -10.35 -6.00 4.32
C ARG A 40 -11.39 -7.00 4.79
N MET A 41 -12.51 -7.11 4.08
CA MET A 41 -13.54 -8.13 4.32
C MET A 41 -13.15 -9.52 3.82
N GLY A 42 -12.00 -9.66 3.14
CA GLY A 42 -11.53 -10.92 2.57
C GLY A 42 -12.21 -11.28 1.24
N ASP A 43 -13.01 -10.39 0.66
CA ASP A 43 -13.66 -10.59 -0.63
C ASP A 43 -12.73 -10.12 -1.77
N TRP A 44 -11.77 -10.98 -2.12
CA TRP A 44 -10.78 -10.71 -3.17
C TRP A 44 -11.39 -10.51 -4.55
N PRO A 45 -12.37 -11.31 -5.00
CA PRO A 45 -13.05 -11.06 -6.26
C PRO A 45 -13.65 -9.65 -6.34
N GLN A 46 -14.36 -9.19 -5.30
CA GLN A 46 -14.87 -7.82 -5.27
C GLN A 46 -13.75 -6.79 -5.16
N ALA A 47 -12.69 -7.05 -4.40
CA ALA A 47 -11.55 -6.13 -4.30
C ALA A 47 -10.93 -5.84 -5.68
N TYR A 48 -10.67 -6.88 -6.48
CA TYR A 48 -10.13 -6.73 -7.82
C TYR A 48 -11.14 -6.06 -8.78
N ALA A 49 -12.43 -6.42 -8.70
CA ALA A 49 -13.46 -5.82 -9.54
C ALA A 49 -13.61 -4.30 -9.27
N LYS A 50 -13.64 -3.90 -7.99
CA LYS A 50 -13.73 -2.49 -7.59
C LYS A 50 -12.46 -1.72 -7.93
N ALA A 51 -11.29 -2.34 -7.79
CA ALA A 51 -10.03 -1.73 -8.21
C ALA A 51 -10.01 -1.42 -9.71
N GLY A 52 -10.54 -2.31 -10.55
CA GLY A 52 -10.65 -2.07 -11.99
C GLY A 52 -11.66 -0.98 -12.38
N GLN A 53 -12.57 -0.60 -11.48
CA GLN A 53 -13.58 0.46 -11.66
C GLN A 53 -13.11 1.81 -11.11
N ALA A 54 -11.96 1.85 -10.46
CA ALA A 54 -11.39 3.05 -9.88
C ALA A 54 -10.95 4.04 -10.98
N THR A 55 -10.98 5.33 -10.65
CA THR A 55 -10.52 6.43 -11.51
C THR A 55 -9.06 6.22 -11.90
N ASP A 56 -8.21 5.85 -10.94
CA ASP A 56 -6.86 5.32 -11.21
C ASP A 56 -6.85 3.81 -10.99
N GLY A 57 -7.44 3.09 -11.96
CA GLY A 57 -7.51 1.63 -11.92
C GLY A 57 -6.13 0.95 -11.85
N GLY A 58 -5.10 1.56 -12.43
CA GLY A 58 -3.73 1.04 -12.39
C GLY A 58 -3.17 1.03 -10.96
N LEU A 59 -3.25 2.16 -10.26
CA LEU A 59 -2.83 2.27 -8.87
C LEU A 59 -3.70 1.42 -7.94
N ALA A 60 -5.03 1.45 -8.10
CA ALA A 60 -5.95 0.68 -7.28
C ALA A 60 -5.70 -0.83 -7.40
N LEU A 61 -5.43 -1.33 -8.62
CA LEU A 61 -5.07 -2.73 -8.84
C LEU A 61 -3.73 -3.10 -8.18
N LYS A 62 -2.73 -2.21 -8.24
CA LYS A 62 -1.46 -2.43 -7.51
C LYS A 62 -1.67 -2.52 -6.00
N ILE A 63 -2.52 -1.65 -5.44
CA ILE A 63 -2.86 -1.70 -4.01
C ILE A 63 -3.57 -3.01 -3.66
N ALA A 64 -4.57 -3.43 -4.44
CA ALA A 64 -5.28 -4.69 -4.21
C ALA A 64 -4.33 -5.90 -4.23
N ARG A 65 -3.43 -5.96 -5.23
CA ARG A 65 -2.39 -7.01 -5.32
C ARG A 65 -1.45 -6.99 -4.12
N TRP A 66 -0.98 -5.81 -3.73
CA TRP A 66 -0.10 -5.67 -2.58
C TRP A 66 -0.76 -6.15 -1.28
N LEU A 67 -2.03 -5.80 -1.07
CA LEU A 67 -2.80 -6.28 0.09
C LEU A 67 -2.96 -7.81 0.07
N ASP A 68 -3.25 -8.37 -1.10
CA ASP A 68 -3.40 -9.82 -1.31
C ASP A 68 -2.10 -10.59 -1.02
N TYR A 69 -1.00 -10.18 -1.66
CA TYR A 69 0.34 -10.76 -1.48
C TYR A 69 0.89 -10.59 -0.06
N SER A 70 0.43 -9.56 0.65
CA SER A 70 0.76 -9.33 2.04
C SER A 70 0.07 -10.28 3.02
N ARG A 71 -0.69 -11.30 2.56
CA ARG A 71 -1.36 -12.32 3.39
C ARG A 71 -0.62 -13.65 3.44
N PRO A 72 -0.62 -14.37 4.59
CA PRO A 72 0.08 -15.65 4.73
C PRO A 72 -0.52 -16.77 3.88
N THR A 73 -1.81 -16.69 3.57
CA THR A 73 -2.57 -17.74 2.86
C THR A 73 -2.55 -17.59 1.34
N SER A 74 -1.64 -16.79 0.78
CA SER A 74 -1.57 -16.52 -0.66
C SER A 74 -0.75 -17.54 -1.46
N GLY A 75 -0.50 -18.72 -0.88
CA GLY A 75 0.36 -19.79 -1.44
C GLY A 75 0.01 -20.17 -2.89
N GLY A 76 1.02 -20.67 -3.61
CA GLY A 76 0.89 -21.09 -5.01
C GLY A 76 0.99 -19.97 -6.05
N ARG A 77 1.71 -18.88 -5.74
CA ARG A 77 1.82 -17.68 -6.60
C ARG A 77 3.21 -17.04 -6.57
N PHE A 78 4.28 -17.85 -6.51
CA PHE A 78 5.65 -17.32 -6.42
C PHE A 78 5.96 -16.40 -7.61
N ALA A 79 5.65 -16.87 -8.83
CA ALA A 79 5.91 -16.12 -10.05
C ALA A 79 5.24 -14.73 -10.04
N GLU A 80 3.99 -14.63 -9.59
CA GLU A 80 3.28 -13.35 -9.55
C GLU A 80 3.80 -12.42 -8.44
N LEU A 81 4.23 -12.95 -7.30
CA LEU A 81 4.87 -12.16 -6.25
C LEU A 81 6.23 -11.64 -6.70
N ALA A 82 7.06 -12.49 -7.29
CA ALA A 82 8.39 -12.13 -7.79
C ALA A 82 8.27 -11.02 -8.85
N ALA A 83 7.37 -11.20 -9.83
CA ALA A 83 7.13 -10.18 -10.84
C ALA A 83 6.61 -8.86 -10.25
N PHE A 84 5.78 -8.91 -9.21
CA PHE A 84 5.31 -7.70 -8.53
C PHE A 84 6.44 -6.97 -7.81
N ILE A 85 7.34 -7.70 -7.14
CA ILE A 85 8.50 -7.15 -6.46
C ILE A 85 9.44 -6.48 -7.47
N ASP A 86 9.79 -7.17 -8.55
CA ASP A 86 10.71 -6.67 -9.58
C ASP A 86 10.18 -5.40 -10.27
N GLN A 87 8.87 -5.35 -10.50
CA GLN A 87 8.21 -4.20 -11.12
C GLN A 87 8.00 -3.03 -10.15
N ASN A 88 8.11 -3.24 -8.84
CA ASN A 88 7.82 -2.23 -7.82
C ASN A 88 8.86 -2.29 -6.67
N PRO A 89 10.14 -1.99 -6.93
CA PRO A 89 11.22 -2.17 -5.95
C PRO A 89 11.09 -1.27 -4.71
N ASP A 90 10.52 -0.06 -4.87
CA ASP A 90 10.32 0.88 -3.76
C ASP A 90 8.96 0.72 -3.07
N TRP A 91 8.20 -0.34 -3.40
CA TRP A 91 6.87 -0.52 -2.85
C TRP A 91 6.92 -0.84 -1.34
N PRO A 92 5.97 -0.33 -0.53
CA PRO A 92 5.99 -0.53 0.90
C PRO A 92 6.04 -2.01 1.31
N LEU A 93 6.69 -2.26 2.46
CA LEU A 93 6.82 -3.58 3.07
C LEU A 93 7.54 -4.62 2.17
N HIS A 94 8.47 -4.18 1.33
CA HIS A 94 9.26 -5.05 0.44
C HIS A 94 9.80 -6.32 1.11
N LYS A 95 10.42 -6.21 2.30
CA LYS A 95 10.93 -7.37 3.05
C LYS A 95 9.85 -8.40 3.40
N LYS A 96 8.62 -7.93 3.66
CA LYS A 96 7.48 -8.80 3.93
C LYS A 96 7.08 -9.53 2.65
N LEU A 97 7.00 -8.84 1.51
CA LEU A 97 6.68 -9.46 0.22
C LEU A 97 7.72 -10.50 -0.17
N LEU A 98 9.02 -10.21 0.01
CA LEU A 98 10.10 -11.16 -0.27
C LEU A 98 9.94 -12.44 0.54
N ARG A 99 9.70 -12.32 1.85
CA ARG A 99 9.41 -13.48 2.70
C ARG A 99 8.19 -14.27 2.23
N ARG A 100 7.17 -13.61 1.70
CA ARG A 100 6.00 -14.29 1.12
C ARG A 100 6.30 -15.01 -0.18
N ALA A 101 7.21 -14.47 -0.99
CA ALA A 101 7.72 -15.18 -2.15
C ALA A 101 8.49 -16.44 -1.72
N GLU A 102 9.38 -16.34 -0.73
CA GLU A 102 10.10 -17.50 -0.17
C GLU A 102 9.15 -18.57 0.40
N GLU A 103 8.13 -18.16 1.16
CA GLU A 103 7.08 -19.04 1.68
C GLU A 103 6.30 -19.72 0.54
N ALA A 104 5.96 -18.98 -0.53
CA ALA A 104 5.26 -19.53 -1.70
C ALA A 104 6.13 -20.53 -2.47
N LEU A 105 7.43 -20.26 -2.64
CA LEU A 105 8.37 -21.14 -3.33
C LEU A 105 8.53 -22.49 -2.61
N THR A 106 8.49 -22.48 -1.28
CA THR A 106 8.59 -23.71 -0.47
C THR A 106 7.29 -24.53 -0.50
N GLY A 107 6.17 -23.90 -0.86
CA GLY A 107 4.85 -24.52 -0.93
C GLY A 107 4.38 -24.89 -2.33
N GLU A 108 5.19 -24.67 -3.38
CA GLU A 108 4.98 -25.24 -4.73
C GLU A 108 5.26 -26.74 -4.75
#